data_AF-A0A183V8Q6-F1
#
_entry.id   AF-A0A183V8Q6-F1
#
_cell.length_a   1.000
_cell.length_b   1.000
_cell.length_c   1.000
_cell.angle_alpha   90.00
_cell.angle_beta   90.00
_cell.angle_gamma   90.00
#
_symmetry.space_group_name_H-M   'P 1'
#
loop_
_entity.id
_entity.type
_entity.pdbx_description
1 polymer ?
#
loop_
_entity_poly.entity_id
_entity_poly.type
_entity_poly.pdbx_seq_one_letter_code
_entity_poly.pdbx_strand_id
1 'polypeptide(L)'
;MTNCNTSEAKSEESSLTICASPTASFADESSATTRDQAWRSRVLYCRKCDGHGKQVALKGHAPKCPYNLCECQSCSKLMTKRLHSFKKRNKSRLEAAAILTAQKKAQLAALGKYFPHRIMTIFMELFAPLAFAFTISRELYQDYCYKEGPALER
;
A
#
# COMPACT_ATOMS: atom_id res chain seq x y z
N MET A 1 -21.02 -4.65 38.76
CA MET A 1 -21.49 -3.39 39.37
C MET A 1 -20.24 -2.69 39.90
N THR A 2 -19.68 -1.76 39.09
CA THR A 2 -19.49 -0.31 39.41
C THR A 2 -18.37 -0.08 40.44
N ASN A 3 -17.32 0.72 40.20
CA ASN A 3 -17.21 1.90 39.33
C ASN A 3 -15.76 2.27 38.98
N CYS A 4 -15.62 2.94 37.83
CA CYS A 4 -14.49 3.79 37.45
C CYS A 4 -14.28 4.93 38.44
N ASN A 5 -13.05 5.47 38.49
CA ASN A 5 -12.87 6.93 38.55
C ASN A 5 -11.66 7.35 37.71
N THR A 6 -11.98 8.20 36.74
CA THR A 6 -11.09 9.01 35.91
C THR A 6 -10.73 10.27 36.68
N SER A 7 -9.46 10.70 36.65
CA SER A 7 -9.11 12.09 36.90
C SER A 7 -8.01 12.51 35.93
N GLU A 8 -8.42 13.31 34.94
CA GLU A 8 -7.57 14.16 34.13
C GLU A 8 -7.09 15.34 34.97
N ALA A 9 -5.81 15.69 34.87
CA ALA A 9 -5.32 17.03 35.19
C ALA A 9 -4.12 17.37 34.28
N LYS A 10 -4.07 18.65 33.95
CA LYS A 10 -3.41 19.34 32.83
C LYS A 10 -2.06 19.96 33.26
N SER A 11 -1.37 20.55 32.28
CA SER A 11 -0.24 21.52 32.36
C SER A 11 1.11 20.96 32.80
N GLU A 12 2.11 20.85 31.91
CA GLU A 12 2.99 21.90 31.35
C GLU A 12 4.23 22.14 32.21
N GLU A 13 5.36 22.28 31.49
CA GLU A 13 6.60 22.92 31.89
C GLU A 13 7.76 22.06 32.43
N SER A 14 8.80 22.03 31.60
CA SER A 14 10.22 22.25 31.94
C SER A 14 10.83 21.48 33.11
N SER A 15 11.77 20.61 32.79
CA SER A 15 13.16 20.79 33.26
C SER A 15 14.05 19.64 32.79
N LEU A 16 15.07 20.01 32.03
CA LEU A 16 16.30 19.25 31.88
C LEU A 16 16.83 18.94 33.28
N THR A 17 16.86 17.67 33.68
CA THR A 17 17.60 17.24 34.86
C THR A 17 18.61 16.18 34.46
N ILE A 18 19.84 16.66 34.32
CA ILE A 18 21.07 15.89 34.27
C ILE A 18 21.22 15.21 35.64
N CYS A 19 21.10 13.89 35.71
CA CYS A 19 21.48 13.15 36.92
C CYS A 19 22.97 12.79 36.85
N ALA A 20 23.78 13.68 37.44
CA ALA A 20 25.13 13.37 37.89
C ALA A 20 25.08 12.39 39.07
N SER A 21 26.08 11.52 39.12
CA SER A 21 26.23 10.37 40.03
C SER A 21 26.48 10.76 41.50
N PRO A 22 26.21 9.87 42.47
CA PRO A 22 26.94 9.83 43.72
C PRO A 22 28.20 8.96 43.60
N THR A 23 29.27 9.49 44.17
CA THR A 23 30.63 8.97 44.29
C THR A 23 30.80 7.86 45.32
N ALA A 24 31.82 7.05 45.04
CA ALA A 24 32.67 6.25 45.93
C ALA A 24 32.14 4.90 46.45
N SER A 25 32.82 3.81 46.07
CA SER A 25 33.79 3.14 46.97
C SER A 25 34.49 1.93 46.33
N PHE A 26 35.81 2.08 46.16
CA PHE A 26 36.93 1.13 46.39
C PHE A 26 36.77 -0.39 46.13
N ALA A 27 37.54 -0.93 45.17
CA ALA A 27 38.70 -1.81 45.40
C ALA A 27 39.07 -2.60 44.12
N ASP A 28 40.37 -2.61 43.84
CA ASP A 28 41.07 -3.21 42.70
C ASP A 28 40.95 -4.74 42.66
N GLU A 29 40.51 -5.30 41.52
CA GLU A 29 40.96 -6.62 41.05
C GLU A 29 40.72 -6.74 39.54
N SER A 30 41.79 -6.56 38.77
CA SER A 30 42.07 -7.21 37.48
C SER A 30 40.92 -7.32 36.47
N SER A 31 40.69 -6.30 35.63
CA SER A 31 40.31 -6.41 34.19
C SER A 31 39.72 -5.09 33.65
N ALA A 32 40.57 -4.19 33.15
CA ALA A 32 40.11 -2.98 32.48
C ALA A 32 40.93 -2.65 31.23
N THR A 33 40.68 -3.39 30.15
CA THR A 33 40.80 -2.81 28.80
C THR A 33 39.46 -2.86 28.09
N THR A 34 38.90 -1.67 28.00
CA THR A 34 37.99 -1.15 26.96
C THR A 34 36.48 -1.32 27.15
N ARG A 35 35.88 -0.18 27.52
CA ARG A 35 34.49 0.19 27.18
C ARG A 35 34.25 0.28 25.65
N ASP A 36 35.25 -0.04 24.81
CA ASP A 36 35.12 -0.22 23.36
C ASP A 36 34.46 -1.55 22.94
N GLN A 37 34.28 -2.49 23.87
CA GLN A 37 33.69 -3.79 23.55
C GLN A 37 32.16 -3.72 23.30
N ALA A 38 31.50 -2.60 23.60
CA ALA A 38 30.05 -2.41 23.38
C ALA A 38 29.68 -2.10 21.92
N TRP A 39 30.66 -1.72 21.08
CA TRP A 39 30.47 -1.54 19.63
C TRP A 39 30.80 -2.78 18.80
N ARG A 40 31.21 -3.90 19.44
CA ARG A 40 31.37 -5.18 18.75
C ARG A 40 30.02 -5.62 18.22
N SER A 41 29.85 -5.44 16.92
CA SER A 41 28.62 -5.68 16.17
C SER A 41 28.13 -7.09 16.50
N ARG A 42 26.98 -7.20 17.19
CA ARG A 42 26.39 -8.51 17.49
C ARG A 42 26.20 -9.24 16.17
N VAL A 43 26.87 -10.39 16.03
CA VAL A 43 26.74 -11.24 14.86
C VAL A 43 25.30 -11.75 14.82
N LEU A 44 24.56 -11.36 13.77
CA LEU A 44 23.22 -11.86 13.54
C LEU A 44 23.30 -13.17 12.77
N TYR A 45 22.53 -14.17 13.19
CA TYR A 45 22.41 -15.46 12.50
C TYR A 45 21.16 -15.54 11.63
N CYS A 46 21.22 -16.38 10.60
CA CYS A 46 20.07 -16.64 9.73
C CYS A 46 18.99 -17.45 10.45
N ARG A 47 17.88 -16.80 10.80
CA ARG A 47 16.72 -17.47 11.44
C ARG A 47 16.11 -18.61 10.62
N LYS A 48 16.26 -18.61 9.28
CA LYS A 48 15.75 -19.72 8.46
C LYS A 48 16.59 -20.98 8.65
N CYS A 49 17.92 -20.84 8.57
CA CYS A 49 18.83 -21.96 8.79
C CYS A 49 18.74 -22.48 10.23
N ASP A 50 18.62 -21.57 11.20
CA ASP A 50 18.47 -21.91 12.62
C ASP A 50 17.26 -22.81 12.87
N GLY A 51 16.11 -22.52 12.23
CA GLY A 51 14.91 -23.36 12.26
C GLY A 51 15.03 -24.73 11.59
N HIS A 52 16.16 -25.00 10.91
CA HIS A 52 16.49 -26.29 10.27
C HIS A 52 17.76 -26.92 10.86
N GLY A 53 18.25 -26.43 12.01
CA GLY A 53 19.41 -26.99 12.72
C GLY A 53 20.78 -26.57 12.16
N LYS A 54 20.84 -25.53 11.30
CA LYS A 54 22.10 -25.00 10.76
C LYS A 54 22.29 -23.55 11.21
N GLN A 55 23.40 -23.24 11.90
CA GLN A 55 23.68 -21.87 12.31
C GLN A 55 24.68 -21.22 11.37
N VAL A 56 24.23 -20.23 10.59
CA VAL A 56 25.07 -19.49 9.63
C VAL A 56 24.93 -18.00 9.88
N ALA A 57 26.05 -17.26 9.84
CA ALA A 57 26.05 -15.81 9.98
C ALA A 57 25.22 -15.16 8.86
N LEU A 58 24.38 -14.18 9.20
CA LEU A 58 23.44 -13.55 8.27
C LEU A 58 24.12 -12.61 7.26
N LYS A 59 25.32 -12.10 7.58
CA LYS A 59 26.08 -11.18 6.73
C LYS A 59 26.40 -11.85 5.39
N GLY A 60 25.76 -11.39 4.31
CA GLY A 60 25.94 -11.94 2.95
C GLY A 60 25.27 -13.30 2.69
N HIS A 61 24.52 -13.84 3.65
CA HIS A 61 23.94 -15.19 3.53
C HIS A 61 22.58 -15.22 2.81
N ALA A 62 21.81 -14.14 2.87
CA ALA A 62 20.45 -14.09 2.29
C ALA A 62 20.34 -14.68 0.85
N PRO A 63 21.20 -14.32 -0.13
CA PRO A 63 21.10 -14.86 -1.49
C PRO A 63 21.57 -16.32 -1.63
N LYS A 64 22.43 -16.80 -0.73
CA LYS A 64 23.03 -18.15 -0.76
C LYS A 64 22.32 -19.12 0.20
N CYS A 65 21.22 -18.69 0.82
CA CYS A 65 20.53 -19.47 1.83
C CYS A 65 19.84 -20.68 1.19
N PRO A 66 20.16 -21.93 1.61
CA PRO A 66 19.53 -23.12 1.04
C PRO A 66 18.03 -23.20 1.36
N TYR A 67 17.58 -22.50 2.40
CA TYR A 67 16.19 -22.43 2.82
C TYR A 67 15.52 -21.12 2.40
N ASN A 68 16.09 -20.36 1.46
CA ASN A 68 15.53 -19.07 1.05
C ASN A 68 14.08 -19.19 0.54
N LEU A 69 13.81 -20.26 -0.22
CA LEU A 69 12.49 -20.59 -0.77
C LEU A 69 11.74 -21.66 0.04
N CYS A 70 12.22 -21.99 1.25
CA CYS A 70 11.54 -22.98 2.09
C CYS A 70 10.20 -22.42 2.63
N GLU A 71 9.15 -23.24 2.50
CA GLU A 71 7.77 -22.92 2.92
C GLU A 71 7.27 -23.80 4.08
N CYS A 72 8.17 -24.47 4.80
CA CYS A 72 7.79 -25.27 5.96
C CYS A 72 7.05 -24.42 7.02
N GLN A 73 6.27 -25.06 7.89
CA GLN A 73 5.43 -24.36 8.87
C GLN A 73 6.23 -23.37 9.75
N SER A 74 7.47 -23.71 10.11
CA SER A 74 8.38 -22.83 10.86
C SER A 74 8.79 -21.60 10.04
N CYS A 75 9.23 -21.79 8.80
CA CYS A 75 9.62 -20.70 7.90
C CYS A 75 8.45 -19.77 7.56
N SER A 76 7.24 -20.31 7.35
CA SER A 76 6.04 -19.52 7.12
C SER A 76 5.71 -18.63 8.33
N LYS A 77 5.71 -19.20 9.55
CA LYS A 77 5.52 -18.44 10.80
C LYS A 77 6.58 -17.34 10.97
N LEU A 78 7.84 -17.61 10.64
CA LEU A 78 8.91 -16.61 10.69
C LEU A 78 8.65 -15.45 9.71
N MET A 79 8.19 -15.72 8.49
CA MET A 79 7.86 -14.68 7.52
C MET A 79 6.68 -13.81 7.98
N THR A 80 5.62 -14.43 8.52
CA THR A 80 4.48 -13.70 9.09
C THR A 80 4.91 -12.78 10.23
N LYS A 81 5.77 -13.26 11.14
CA LYS A 81 6.32 -12.44 12.25
C LYS A 81 7.16 -11.27 11.73
N ARG A 82 7.99 -11.47 10.70
CA ARG A 82 8.78 -10.39 10.08
C ARG A 82 7.87 -9.35 9.43
N LEU A 83 6.86 -9.79 8.67
CA LEU A 83 5.89 -8.89 8.04
C LEU A 83 5.11 -8.09 9.07
N HIS A 84 4.61 -8.74 10.12
CA HIS A 84 3.91 -8.06 11.22
C HIS A 84 4.81 -7.01 11.90
N SER A 85 6.06 -7.37 12.20
CA SER A 85 7.04 -6.45 12.81
C SER A 85 7.41 -5.29 11.88
N PHE A 86 7.42 -5.51 10.57
CA PHE A 86 7.63 -4.45 9.58
C PHE A 86 6.42 -3.50 9.55
N LYS A 87 5.20 -4.04 9.43
CA LYS A 87 3.95 -3.27 9.42
C LYS A 87 3.79 -2.45 10.69
N LYS A 88 4.04 -3.04 11.86
CA LYS A 88 3.93 -2.36 13.15
C LYS A 88 4.88 -1.16 13.26
N ARG A 89 6.15 -1.33 12.89
CA ARG A 89 7.16 -0.25 12.94
C ARG A 89 6.94 0.83 11.89
N ASN A 90 6.39 0.47 10.74
CA ASN A 90 6.21 1.38 9.60
C ASN A 90 4.75 1.81 9.41
N LYS A 91 3.88 1.67 10.42
CA LYS A 91 2.44 1.90 10.30
C LYS A 91 2.12 3.27 9.69
N SER A 92 2.63 4.35 10.28
CA SER A 92 2.39 5.72 9.80
C SER A 92 2.89 5.95 8.38
N ARG A 93 4.06 5.38 8.03
CA ARG A 93 4.64 5.48 6.68
C ARG A 93 3.79 4.74 5.64
N LEU A 94 3.28 3.56 6.00
CA LEU A 94 2.41 2.78 5.13
C LEU A 94 1.06 3.47 4.92
N GLU A 95 0.49 4.08 5.97
CA GLU A 95 -0.75 4.87 5.89
C GLU A 95 -0.56 6.10 5.00
N ALA A 96 0.51 6.88 5.20
CA ALA A 96 0.82 8.03 4.36
C ALA A 96 1.02 7.64 2.89
N ALA A 97 1.76 6.56 2.62
CA ALA A 97 1.95 6.04 1.27
C ALA A 97 0.63 5.58 0.62
N ALA A 98 -0.28 4.99 1.41
CA ALA A 98 -1.60 4.59 0.93
C ALA A 98 -2.46 5.80 0.52
N ILE A 99 -2.44 6.88 1.30
CA ILE A 99 -3.14 8.13 0.97
C ILE A 99 -2.63 8.72 -0.35
N LEU A 100 -1.30 8.83 -0.50
CA LEU A 100 -0.69 9.35 -1.74
C LEU A 100 -1.03 8.48 -2.95
N THR A 101 -1.03 7.15 -2.77
CA THR A 101 -1.41 6.21 -3.83
C THR A 101 -2.88 6.37 -4.23
N ALA A 102 -3.77 6.58 -3.26
CA ALA A 102 -5.19 6.83 -3.50
C ALA A 102 -5.40 8.16 -4.26
N GLN A 103 -4.71 9.22 -3.86
CA GLN A 103 -4.74 10.52 -4.55
C GLN A 103 -4.27 10.39 -6.00
N LYS A 104 -3.13 9.74 -6.23
CA LYS A 104 -2.60 9.50 -7.59
C LYS A 104 -3.60 8.72 -8.45
N LYS A 105 -4.23 7.69 -7.89
CA LYS A 105 -5.28 6.92 -8.59
C LYS A 105 -6.49 7.79 -8.93
N ALA A 106 -6.93 8.65 -8.01
CA ALA A 106 -8.04 9.58 -8.26
C ALA A 106 -7.71 10.60 -9.36
N GLN A 107 -6.49 11.15 -9.35
CA GLN A 107 -6.01 12.05 -10.40
C GLN A 107 -5.97 11.37 -11.77
N LEU A 108 -5.42 10.16 -11.86
CA LEU A 108 -5.42 9.38 -13.11
C LEU A 108 -6.84 9.07 -13.59
N ALA A 109 -7.76 8.73 -12.69
CA ALA A 109 -9.16 8.51 -13.04
C ALA A 109 -9.85 9.80 -13.53
N ALA A 110 -9.52 10.96 -12.96
CA ALA A 110 -10.03 12.25 -13.44
C ALA A 110 -9.54 12.56 -14.87
N LEU A 111 -8.26 12.30 -15.16
CA LEU A 111 -7.71 12.43 -16.51
C LEU A 111 -8.36 11.45 -17.51
N GLY A 112 -8.58 10.20 -17.10
CA GLY A 112 -9.23 9.17 -17.94
C GLY A 112 -10.71 9.45 -18.22
N LYS A 113 -11.42 10.19 -17.35
CA LYS A 113 -12.81 10.62 -17.59
C LYS A 113 -12.91 11.77 -18.59
N TYR A 114 -11.85 12.55 -18.78
CA TYR A 114 -11.85 13.72 -19.65
C TYR A 114 -11.60 13.41 -21.14
N PHE A 115 -11.21 12.17 -21.47
CA PHE A 115 -10.83 11.78 -22.83
C PHE A 115 -11.97 11.16 -23.66
N PRO A 116 -12.83 10.25 -23.17
CA PRO A 116 -13.89 9.68 -23.99
C PRO A 116 -15.08 10.64 -24.17
N HIS A 117 -15.39 11.47 -23.17
CA HIS A 117 -16.55 12.37 -23.25
C HIS A 117 -16.32 13.50 -24.25
N ARG A 118 -15.10 14.06 -24.34
CA ARG A 118 -14.81 15.18 -25.24
C ARG A 118 -14.74 14.74 -26.72
N ILE A 119 -14.29 13.52 -26.99
CA ILE A 119 -14.27 12.95 -28.35
C ILE A 119 -15.68 12.55 -28.80
N MET A 120 -16.49 11.95 -27.91
CA MET A 120 -17.88 11.59 -28.21
C MET A 120 -18.78 12.83 -28.42
N THR A 121 -18.57 13.92 -27.69
CA THR A 121 -19.32 15.17 -27.92
C THR A 121 -18.98 15.80 -29.26
N ILE A 122 -17.69 15.86 -29.63
CA ILE A 122 -17.27 16.40 -30.93
C ILE A 122 -17.81 15.54 -32.09
N PHE A 123 -17.85 14.21 -31.93
CA PHE A 123 -18.39 13.30 -32.93
C PHE A 123 -19.92 13.47 -33.12
N MET A 124 -20.67 13.71 -32.04
CA MET A 124 -22.12 13.96 -32.11
C MET A 124 -22.48 15.34 -32.68
N GLU A 125 -21.64 16.36 -32.48
CA GLU A 125 -21.87 17.69 -33.09
C GLU A 125 -21.52 17.74 -34.57
N LEU A 126 -20.52 16.97 -35.04
CA LEU A 126 -20.13 16.93 -36.45
C LEU A 126 -21.02 16.01 -37.32
N PHE A 127 -21.60 14.95 -36.75
CA PHE A 127 -22.41 13.97 -37.51
C PHE A 127 -23.94 14.15 -37.41
N ALA A 128 -24.44 15.02 -36.52
CA ALA A 128 -25.88 15.31 -36.40
C ALA A 128 -26.58 15.77 -37.71
N PRO A 129 -25.99 16.63 -38.57
CA PRO A 129 -26.70 17.06 -39.78
C PRO A 129 -26.85 15.96 -40.85
N LEU A 130 -26.07 14.88 -40.79
CA LEU A 130 -26.18 13.75 -41.73
C LEU A 130 -27.32 12.78 -41.36
N ALA A 131 -27.67 12.68 -40.08
CA ALA A 131 -28.78 11.83 -39.63
C ALA A 131 -30.16 12.43 -39.99
N PHE A 132 -30.27 13.76 -40.03
CA PHE A 132 -31.51 14.46 -40.39
C PHE A 132 -31.87 14.33 -41.87
N ALA A 133 -30.86 14.20 -42.75
CA ALA A 133 -31.08 13.97 -44.18
C ALA A 133 -31.61 12.56 -44.48
N PHE A 134 -31.26 11.55 -43.67
CA PHE A 134 -31.64 10.15 -43.92
C PHE A 134 -33.09 9.84 -43.50
N THR A 135 -33.67 10.58 -42.56
CA THR A 135 -35.06 10.41 -42.13
C THR A 135 -36.08 10.99 -43.13
N ILE A 136 -35.76 12.11 -43.79
CA ILE A 136 -36.66 12.74 -44.78
C ILE A 136 -36.83 11.84 -46.02
N SER A 137 -35.79 11.12 -46.44
CA SER A 137 -35.88 10.21 -47.59
C SER A 137 -36.78 8.99 -47.36
N ARG A 138 -37.00 8.59 -46.10
CA ARG A 138 -37.80 7.41 -45.77
C ARG A 138 -39.32 7.69 -45.71
N GLU A 139 -39.72 8.92 -45.36
CA GLU A 139 -41.13 9.32 -45.40
C GLU A 139 -41.65 9.47 -46.85
N LEU A 140 -40.84 10.01 -47.76
CA LEU A 140 -41.21 10.16 -49.17
C LEU A 140 -41.35 8.82 -49.94
N TYR A 141 -40.68 7.76 -49.50
CA TYR A 141 -40.82 6.43 -50.11
C TYR A 141 -42.12 5.73 -49.69
N GLN A 142 -42.65 6.06 -48.51
CA GLN A 142 -43.85 5.40 -47.96
C GLN A 142 -45.14 5.96 -48.59
N ASP A 143 -45.14 7.23 -49.01
CA ASP A 143 -46.25 7.84 -49.77
C ASP A 143 -46.35 7.33 -51.22
N TYR A 144 -45.24 6.87 -51.83
CA TYR A 144 -45.27 6.35 -53.20
C TYR A 144 -45.87 4.93 -53.29
N CYS A 145 -45.79 4.13 -52.22
CA CYS A 145 -46.22 2.73 -52.24
C CYS A 145 -47.71 2.48 -51.89
N TYR A 146 -48.50 3.50 -51.52
CA TYR A 146 -49.93 3.31 -51.17
C TYR A 146 -50.92 3.62 -52.31
N LYS A 147 -50.43 3.93 -53.52
CA LYS A 147 -51.29 4.36 -54.65
C LYS A 147 -51.54 3.32 -55.74
N GLU A 148 -50.96 2.11 -55.66
CA GLU A 148 -51.23 1.02 -56.60
C GLU A 148 -51.67 -0.24 -55.85
N GLY A 149 -52.97 -0.30 -55.54
CA GLY A 149 -53.62 -1.54 -55.12
C GLY A 149 -54.08 -2.35 -56.34
N PRO A 150 -53.75 -3.64 -56.48
CA PRO A 150 -54.32 -4.46 -57.54
C PRO A 150 -55.76 -4.88 -57.21
N ALA A 151 -56.63 -4.61 -58.18
CA ALA A 151 -58.01 -5.09 -58.25
C ALA A 151 -58.07 -6.62 -58.16
N LEU A 152 -58.84 -7.12 -57.20
CA LEU A 152 -59.18 -8.53 -57.05
C LEU A 152 -60.38 -8.81 -57.98
N GLU A 153 -60.12 -9.36 -59.17
CA GLU A 153 -61.16 -9.93 -60.05
C GLU A 153 -61.00 -11.45 -60.15
N ARG A 154 -62.13 -12.13 -59.87
CA ARG A 154 -62.52 -13.54 -60.07
C ARG A 154 -62.08 -14.58 -59.04
#